data_AF-A0A060BY11-F1
#
_entry.id   AF-A0A060BY11-F1
#
_cell.length_a   1.000
_cell.length_b   1.000
_cell.length_c   1.000
_cell.angle_alpha   90.00
_cell.angle_beta   90.00
_cell.angle_gamma   90.00
#
_symmetry.space_group_name_H-M   'P 1'
#
loop_
_entity.id
_entity.type
_entity.pdbx_description
1 polymer ?
#
loop_
_entity_poly.entity_id
_entity_poly.type
_entity_poly.pdbx_seq_one_letter_code
_entity_poly.pdbx_strand_id
1 'polypeptide(L)'
;GEPVQLTDAHRYEAAYVIHRDGWYYLMLSVIGGCCAGAASGYPVMVGRAEEPTGPFVDRDGHPLNGPTAGGTPVLAPNGNRWVSTGHNAVATDLSGQDWIVSHAIDRDEPLRRRPRERAPPGADPPGLDRRLARRQRRGGVLDGPIARSAHRRGARRRLRGDLSAWA
;
A
#
# COMPACT_ATOMS: atom_id res chain seq x y z
N GLY A 1 30.84 -6.59 0.04
CA GLY A 1 30.48 -6.84 1.44
C GLY A 1 29.53 -8.01 1.49
N GLU A 2 29.38 -8.63 2.65
CA GLU A 2 28.41 -9.71 2.85
C GLU A 2 26.97 -9.20 2.75
N PRO A 3 26.04 -9.97 2.16
CA PRO A 3 24.62 -9.62 2.15
C PRO A 3 24.07 -9.47 3.58
N VAL A 4 23.29 -8.41 3.82
CA VAL A 4 22.60 -8.18 5.10
C VAL A 4 21.10 -8.34 4.90
N GLN A 5 20.47 -9.18 5.72
CA GLN A 5 19.02 -9.34 5.72
C GLN A 5 18.37 -8.15 6.43
N LEU A 6 17.58 -7.36 5.68
CA LEU A 6 16.87 -6.19 6.21
C LEU A 6 15.45 -6.51 6.68
N THR A 7 14.84 -7.57 6.14
CA THR A 7 13.50 -8.03 6.49
C THR A 7 13.22 -9.44 5.96
N ASP A 8 12.04 -9.99 6.26
CA ASP A 8 11.57 -11.30 5.83
C ASP A 8 10.84 -11.20 4.47
N ALA A 9 11.32 -11.98 3.48
CA ALA A 9 10.81 -12.00 2.11
C ALA A 9 9.42 -12.65 1.96
N HIS A 10 8.89 -13.30 2.99
CA HIS A 10 7.52 -13.80 3.03
C HIS A 10 6.54 -12.77 3.62
N ARG A 11 7.06 -11.69 4.20
CA ARG A 11 6.24 -10.65 4.84
C ARG A 11 6.13 -9.40 3.97
N TYR A 12 7.22 -8.98 3.33
CA TYR A 12 7.26 -7.75 2.57
C TYR A 12 7.90 -7.89 1.19
N GLU A 13 7.46 -7.03 0.27
CA GLU A 13 7.99 -6.89 -1.09
C GLU A 13 8.06 -5.42 -1.51
N ALA A 14 8.52 -5.17 -2.74
CA ALA A 14 8.59 -3.85 -3.36
C ALA A 14 9.32 -2.79 -2.50
N ALA A 15 10.55 -3.14 -2.09
CA ALA A 15 11.39 -2.26 -1.29
C ALA A 15 11.73 -0.95 -2.02
N TYR A 16 11.60 0.16 -1.31
CA TYR A 16 12.02 1.49 -1.76
C TYR A 16 12.73 2.22 -0.63
N VAL A 17 13.94 2.72 -0.87
CA VAL A 17 14.76 3.40 0.16
C VAL A 17 14.90 4.88 -0.12
N ILE A 18 14.81 5.70 0.93
CA ILE A 18 15.04 7.14 0.88
C ILE A 18 16.08 7.48 1.96
N HIS A 19 17.10 8.25 1.60
CA HIS A 19 18.02 8.83 2.58
C HIS A 19 17.68 10.31 2.77
N ARG A 20 17.41 10.71 4.01
CA ARG A 20 17.04 12.10 4.36
C ARG A 20 17.44 12.40 5.80
N ASP A 21 18.06 13.55 6.01
CA ASP A 21 18.40 14.09 7.34
C ASP A 21 19.13 13.10 8.26
N GLY A 22 20.05 12.31 7.68
CA GLY A 22 20.86 11.32 8.40
C GLY A 22 20.17 9.97 8.64
N TRP A 23 18.95 9.79 8.12
CA TRP A 23 18.19 8.55 8.25
C TRP A 23 17.94 7.89 6.90
N TYR A 24 17.99 6.56 6.91
CA TYR A 24 17.48 5.72 5.85
C TYR A 24 16.05 5.30 6.20
N TYR A 25 15.12 5.52 5.30
CA TYR A 25 13.74 5.06 5.39
C TYR A 25 13.54 3.91 4.40
N LEU A 26 13.28 2.72 4.92
CA LEU A 26 12.96 1.54 4.12
C LEU A 26 11.46 1.36 4.05
N MET A 27 10.89 1.63 2.87
CA MET A 27 9.48 1.44 2.56
C MET A 27 9.27 0.05 1.95
N LEU A 28 8.21 -0.62 2.39
CA LEU A 28 7.95 -2.02 2.08
C LEU A 28 6.44 -2.25 1.95
N SER A 29 6.02 -3.01 0.94
CA SER A 29 4.61 -3.39 0.78
C SER A 29 4.36 -4.75 1.39
N VAL A 30 3.28 -4.91 2.16
CA VAL A 30 2.94 -6.21 2.79
C VAL A 30 2.45 -7.20 1.72
N ILE A 31 3.10 -8.36 1.62
CA ILE A 31 2.79 -9.41 0.63
C ILE A 31 1.35 -9.92 0.80
N GLY A 32 0.77 -10.42 -0.30
CA GLY A 32 -0.57 -11.03 -0.32
C GLY A 32 -1.72 -10.02 -0.25
N GLY A 33 -1.41 -8.75 0.01
CA GLY A 33 -2.37 -7.66 -0.04
C GLY A 33 -2.70 -7.19 -1.46
N CYS A 34 -1.85 -7.46 -2.45
CA CYS A 34 -2.07 -7.13 -3.85
C CYS A 34 -2.87 -8.25 -4.50
N CYS A 35 -3.84 -7.92 -5.36
CA CYS A 35 -4.54 -8.86 -6.25
C CYS A 35 -5.80 -9.58 -5.70
N ALA A 36 -6.30 -9.25 -4.51
CA ALA A 36 -7.60 -9.73 -4.01
C ALA A 36 -8.81 -8.87 -4.48
N GLY A 37 -8.65 -8.10 -5.56
CA GLY A 37 -9.67 -7.17 -6.06
C GLY A 37 -10.09 -6.15 -4.99
N ALA A 38 -11.39 -6.01 -4.75
CA ALA A 38 -11.95 -5.02 -3.81
C ALA A 38 -11.60 -5.25 -2.33
N ALA A 39 -11.08 -6.44 -1.97
CA ALA A 39 -10.66 -6.78 -0.61
C ALA A 39 -9.14 -6.59 -0.38
N SER A 40 -8.42 -6.10 -1.40
CA SER A 40 -6.96 -5.96 -1.37
C SER A 40 -6.49 -4.91 -0.37
N GLY A 41 -5.66 -5.33 0.59
CA GLY A 41 -5.06 -4.46 1.61
C GLY A 41 -3.83 -3.70 1.11
N TYR A 42 -2.95 -4.36 0.37
CA TYR A 42 -1.57 -3.98 -0.03
C TYR A 42 -1.01 -2.67 0.59
N PRO A 43 -0.81 -2.60 1.93
CA PRO A 43 -0.34 -1.39 2.56
C PRO A 43 1.18 -1.23 2.40
N VAL A 44 1.62 0.02 2.37
CA VAL A 44 3.04 0.40 2.50
C VAL A 44 3.33 0.66 3.97
N MET A 45 4.35 -0.03 4.47
CA MET A 45 4.94 0.12 5.79
C MET A 45 6.30 0.80 5.66
N VAL A 46 6.76 1.46 6.71
CA VAL A 46 8.11 2.04 6.77
C VAL A 46 8.77 1.74 8.11
N GLY A 47 10.09 1.60 8.07
CA GLY A 47 10.95 1.76 9.25
C GLY A 47 12.17 2.59 8.88
N ARG A 48 12.89 3.10 9.89
CA ARG A 48 14.09 3.90 9.68
C ARG A 48 15.31 3.32 10.39
N ALA A 49 16.50 3.66 9.89
CA ALA A 49 17.80 3.31 10.45
C ALA A 49 18.81 4.45 10.21
N GLU A 50 19.81 4.58 11.07
CA GLU A 50 20.93 5.52 10.85
C GLU A 50 21.92 4.98 9.79
N GLU A 51 22.00 3.65 9.68
CA GLU A 51 22.88 2.96 8.73
C GLU A 51 22.06 2.31 7.59
N PRO A 52 22.61 2.25 6.36
CA PRO A 52 21.90 1.66 5.21
C PRO A 52 21.60 0.16 5.40
N THR A 53 22.35 -0.50 6.29
CA THR A 53 22.17 -1.92 6.63
C THR A 53 21.25 -2.17 7.83
N GLY A 54 20.61 -1.13 8.36
CA GLY A 54 19.73 -1.25 9.52
C GLY A 54 20.47 -1.18 10.88
N PRO A 55 19.78 -1.55 11.98
CA PRO A 55 18.44 -2.13 12.01
C PRO A 55 17.35 -1.11 11.66
N PHE A 56 16.43 -1.49 10.77
CA PHE A 56 15.27 -0.67 10.48
C PHE A 56 14.17 -0.95 11.51
N VAL A 57 13.74 0.10 12.22
CA VAL A 57 12.69 0.05 13.25
C VAL A 57 11.55 0.99 12.92
N ASP A 58 10.35 0.63 13.34
CA ASP A 58 9.19 1.52 13.24
C ASP A 58 9.12 2.55 14.38
N ARG A 59 8.11 3.42 14.33
CA ARG A 59 7.91 4.49 15.32
C ARG A 59 7.76 4.01 16.75
N ASP A 60 7.25 2.80 16.94
CA ASP A 60 7.04 2.19 18.25
C ASP A 60 8.24 1.33 18.67
N GLY A 61 9.31 1.32 17.86
CA GLY A 61 10.55 0.60 18.12
C GLY A 61 10.56 -0.87 17.69
N HIS A 62 9.53 -1.35 16.96
CA HIS A 62 9.52 -2.74 16.49
C HIS A 62 10.38 -2.90 15.23
N PRO A 63 11.27 -3.91 15.18
CA PRO A 63 12.12 -4.13 14.03
C PRO A 63 11.35 -4.69 12.82
N LEU A 64 11.68 -4.21 11.61
CA LEU A 64 11.16 -4.77 10.36
C LEU A 64 11.62 -6.22 10.12
N ASN A 65 12.76 -6.62 10.70
CA ASN A 65 13.29 -7.98 10.69
C ASN A 65 13.04 -8.70 12.04
N GLY A 66 11.93 -8.40 12.70
CA GLY A 66 11.53 -9.02 13.96
C GLY A 66 10.77 -10.34 13.82
N PRO A 67 10.62 -11.09 14.93
CA PRO A 67 9.76 -12.28 14.98
C PRO A 67 8.29 -11.91 14.71
N THR A 68 7.86 -10.72 15.12
CA THR A 68 6.58 -10.12 14.77
C THR A 68 6.73 -9.10 13.65
N ALA A 69 5.63 -8.80 12.95
CA ALA A 69 5.62 -7.79 11.89
C ALA A 69 5.74 -6.37 12.50
N GLY A 70 6.86 -5.70 12.25
CA GLY A 70 7.01 -4.26 12.53
C GLY A 70 6.59 -3.40 11.34
N GLY A 71 6.79 -2.09 11.48
CA GLY A 71 6.59 -1.11 10.42
C GLY A 71 5.46 -0.14 10.75
N THR A 72 5.68 1.13 10.47
CA THR A 72 4.64 2.16 10.58
C THR A 72 3.86 2.24 9.27
N PRO A 73 2.51 2.15 9.26
CA PRO A 73 1.73 2.31 8.04
C PRO A 73 1.85 3.72 7.47
N VAL A 74 2.25 3.82 6.19
CA VAL A 74 2.36 5.08 5.45
C VAL A 74 1.19 5.27 4.49
N LEU A 75 0.85 4.20 3.77
CA LEU A 75 -0.20 4.21 2.77
C LEU A 75 -1.00 2.92 2.88
N ALA A 76 -2.24 3.03 3.32
CA ALA A 76 -3.15 1.91 3.50
C ALA A 76 -4.56 2.27 3.03
N PRO A 77 -5.39 1.27 2.68
CA PRO A 77 -6.79 1.49 2.37
C PRO A 77 -7.50 2.17 3.54
N ASN A 78 -8.19 3.27 3.24
CA ASN A 78 -8.84 4.12 4.25
C ASN A 78 -10.34 4.26 4.01
N GLY A 79 -10.94 3.27 3.35
CA GLY A 79 -12.36 3.26 2.99
C GLY A 79 -12.72 4.05 1.73
N ASN A 80 -11.74 4.65 1.05
CA ASN A 80 -11.96 5.32 -0.23
C ASN A 80 -12.07 4.31 -1.41
N ARG A 81 -12.22 4.85 -2.62
CA ARG A 81 -12.34 4.07 -3.87
C ARG A 81 -11.07 3.32 -4.26
N TRP A 82 -9.89 3.73 -3.78
CA TRP A 82 -8.60 3.20 -4.21
C TRP A 82 -8.05 2.25 -3.15
N VAL A 83 -8.00 0.97 -3.48
CA VAL A 83 -7.45 -0.09 -2.62
C VAL A 83 -6.15 -0.63 -3.21
N SER A 84 -5.44 -1.51 -2.49
CA SER A 84 -4.19 -2.11 -2.97
C SER A 84 -3.09 -1.11 -3.36
N THR A 85 -2.80 -0.14 -2.50
CA THR A 85 -2.01 1.05 -2.81
C THR A 85 -0.48 0.88 -2.72
N GLY A 86 0.02 -0.35 -2.59
CA GLY A 86 1.44 -0.66 -2.42
C GLY A 86 2.29 -0.52 -3.68
N HIS A 87 3.50 -1.07 -3.64
CA HIS A 87 4.55 -0.93 -4.64
C HIS A 87 4.80 0.55 -4.97
N ASN A 88 5.32 1.27 -3.98
CA ASN A 88 5.52 2.69 -4.09
C ASN A 88 6.92 3.08 -4.58
N ALA A 89 7.01 4.32 -5.02
CA ALA A 89 8.22 5.12 -5.12
C ALA A 89 7.97 6.49 -4.49
N VAL A 90 9.03 7.26 -4.25
CA VAL A 90 8.94 8.67 -3.83
C VAL A 90 9.60 9.57 -4.87
N ALA A 91 8.93 10.66 -5.22
CA ALA A 91 9.42 11.66 -6.15
C ALA A 91 9.34 13.05 -5.51
N THR A 92 10.42 13.82 -5.57
CA THR A 92 10.44 15.21 -5.11
C THR A 92 10.23 16.14 -6.30
N ASP A 93 9.26 17.04 -6.22
CA ASP A 93 9.05 18.04 -7.27
C ASP A 93 9.98 19.26 -7.13
N LEU A 94 9.94 20.16 -8.12
CA LEU A 94 10.77 21.37 -8.14
C LEU A 94 10.50 22.35 -6.99
N SER A 95 9.38 22.21 -6.28
CA SER A 95 9.07 23.01 -5.08
C SER A 95 9.61 22.39 -3.79
N GLY A 96 10.28 21.24 -3.88
CA GLY A 96 10.77 20.47 -2.73
C GLY A 96 9.68 19.62 -2.06
N GLN A 97 8.53 19.42 -2.71
CA GLN A 97 7.46 18.59 -2.18
C GLN A 97 7.69 17.12 -2.55
N ASP A 98 7.70 16.25 -1.54
CA ASP A 98 7.76 14.80 -1.72
C ASP A 98 6.39 14.23 -2.06
N TRP A 99 6.35 13.32 -3.03
CA TRP A 99 5.16 12.62 -3.53
C TRP A 99 5.35 11.12 -3.44
N ILE A 100 4.40 10.41 -2.83
CA ILE A 100 4.33 8.96 -3.00
C ILE A 100 3.64 8.67 -4.33
N VAL A 101 4.30 7.88 -5.16
CA VAL A 101 3.76 7.33 -6.40
C VAL A 101 3.53 5.85 -6.19
N SER A 102 2.31 5.36 -6.41
CA SER A 102 1.99 3.94 -6.32
C SER A 102 0.88 3.57 -7.29
N HIS A 103 0.70 2.27 -7.52
CA HIS A 103 -0.50 1.79 -8.19
C HIS A 103 -1.62 1.54 -7.19
N ALA A 104 -2.86 1.59 -7.66
CA ALA A 104 -4.02 1.26 -6.87
C ALA A 104 -5.07 0.56 -7.74
N ILE A 105 -5.87 -0.27 -7.10
CA ILE A 105 -7.04 -0.92 -7.68
C ILE A 105 -8.26 -0.05 -7.38
N ASP A 106 -9.06 0.20 -8.40
CA ASP A 106 -10.37 0.80 -8.24
C ASP A 106 -11.34 -0.22 -7.62
N ARG A 107 -11.87 0.06 -6.43
CA ARG A 107 -12.81 -0.82 -5.74
C ARG A 107 -14.08 -1.08 -6.55
N ASP A 108 -14.52 -0.11 -7.35
CA ASP A 108 -15.74 -0.21 -8.16
C ASP A 108 -15.46 -0.89 -9.51
N GLU A 109 -14.20 -0.91 -9.95
CA GLU A 109 -13.74 -1.60 -11.16
C GLU A 109 -12.46 -2.42 -10.89
N PRO A 110 -12.52 -3.43 -10.00
CA PRO A 110 -11.31 -4.08 -9.47
C PRO A 110 -10.65 -5.03 -10.45
N LEU A 111 -11.40 -5.44 -11.47
CA LEU A 111 -10.93 -6.22 -12.59
C LEU A 111 -10.88 -5.26 -13.76
N ARG A 112 -9.69 -4.73 -14.09
CA ARG A 112 -9.47 -4.24 -15.46
C ARG A 112 -9.70 -5.44 -16.37
N ARG A 113 -10.90 -5.53 -16.94
CA ARG A 113 -11.13 -6.42 -18.06
C ARG A 113 -10.06 -6.05 -19.07
N ARG A 114 -9.18 -7.00 -19.43
CA ARG A 114 -8.55 -6.89 -20.75
C ARG A 114 -9.70 -6.58 -21.72
N PRO A 115 -9.56 -5.64 -22.66
CA PRO A 115 -10.54 -5.52 -23.73
C PRO A 115 -10.83 -6.94 -24.16
N ARG A 116 -12.09 -7.38 -24.05
CA ARG A 116 -12.44 -8.72 -24.51
C ARG A 116 -11.91 -8.75 -25.93
N GLU A 117 -10.89 -9.57 -26.18
CA GLU A 117 -10.70 -10.12 -27.51
C GLU A 117 -12.10 -10.62 -27.86
N ARG A 118 -12.71 -9.95 -28.83
CA ARG A 118 -14.15 -10.00 -29.05
C ARG A 118 -14.49 -11.47 -29.17
N ALA A 119 -15.15 -12.05 -28.16
CA ALA A 119 -15.47 -13.46 -28.19
C ALA A 119 -16.23 -13.70 -29.50
N PRO A 120 -15.87 -14.74 -30.28
CA PRO A 120 -16.58 -15.02 -31.51
C PRO A 120 -18.08 -15.11 -31.19
N PRO A 121 -18.95 -14.55 -32.05
CA PRO A 121 -20.38 -14.59 -31.81
C PRO A 121 -20.84 -16.04 -31.58
N GLY A 122 -21.44 -16.31 -30.41
CA GLY A 122 -22.01 -17.61 -30.05
C GLY A 122 -21.44 -18.31 -28.81
N ALA A 123 -20.44 -17.75 -28.11
CA ALA A 123 -19.95 -18.34 -26.86
C ALA A 123 -20.78 -17.91 -25.63
N ASP A 124 -21.47 -18.85 -24.99
CA ASP A 124 -22.17 -18.62 -23.71
C ASP A 124 -21.17 -18.38 -22.56
N PRO A 125 -21.40 -17.38 -21.68
CA PRO A 125 -20.53 -17.14 -20.54
C PRO A 125 -20.76 -18.17 -19.43
N PRO A 126 -19.70 -18.72 -18.80
CA PRO A 126 -19.87 -19.55 -17.61
C PRO A 126 -20.42 -18.70 -16.46
N GLY A 127 -21.47 -19.22 -15.82
CA GLY A 127 -22.28 -18.52 -14.83
C GLY A 127 -21.49 -18.11 -13.59
N LEU A 128 -21.43 -16.80 -13.35
CA LEU A 128 -20.96 -16.24 -12.07
C LEU A 128 -22.18 -16.00 -11.18
N ASP A 129 -22.27 -16.74 -10.08
CA ASP A 129 -23.37 -16.69 -9.11
C ASP A 129 -23.48 -15.29 -8.48
N ARG A 130 -24.57 -14.59 -8.80
CA ARG A 130 -24.89 -13.24 -8.33
C ARG A 130 -25.17 -13.15 -6.83
N ARG A 131 -25.29 -14.28 -6.11
CA ARG A 131 -25.60 -14.32 -4.67
C ARG A 131 -24.39 -13.99 -3.79
N LEU A 132 -23.17 -14.35 -4.20
CA LEU A 132 -21.94 -14.09 -3.43
C LEU A 132 -21.59 -12.59 -3.35
N ALA A 133 -21.78 -11.86 -4.45
CA ALA A 133 -21.49 -10.42 -4.54
C ALA A 133 -22.37 -9.56 -3.59
N ARG A 134 -23.54 -10.07 -3.16
CA ARG A 134 -24.44 -9.33 -2.26
C ARG A 134 -24.11 -9.50 -0.78
N ARG A 135 -23.41 -10.59 -0.40
CA ARG A 135 -23.16 -10.93 1.02
C ARG A 135 -22.01 -10.10 1.64
N GLN A 136 -21.05 -9.67 0.83
CA GLN A 136 -19.92 -8.82 1.29
C GLN A 136 -20.31 -7.38 1.65
N ARG A 137 -21.52 -6.92 1.32
CA ARG A 137 -21.98 -5.55 1.63
C ARG A 137 -22.41 -5.33 3.08
N ARG A 138 -22.41 -6.34 3.95
CA ARG A 138 -23.01 -6.27 5.30
C ARG A 138 -22.05 -6.42 6.49
N GLY A 139 -20.74 -6.52 6.29
CA GLY A 139 -19.77 -6.59 7.40
C GLY A 139 -19.46 -5.21 7.97
N GLY A 140 -19.82 -4.99 9.24
CA GLY A 140 -19.74 -3.70 9.94
C GLY A 140 -18.33 -3.17 10.19
N VAL A 141 -18.26 -1.85 10.32
CA VAL A 141 -17.06 -1.04 10.59
C VAL A 141 -16.82 -1.00 12.11
N LEU A 142 -15.60 -1.30 12.55
CA LEU A 142 -15.13 -1.01 13.91
C LEU A 142 -14.37 0.31 13.86
N ASP A 143 -14.87 1.31 14.61
CA ASP A 143 -14.31 2.65 14.71
C ASP A 143 -13.09 2.69 15.64
N GLY A 144 -11.96 3.12 15.09
CA GLY A 144 -10.77 3.62 15.80
C GLY A 144 -10.24 4.85 15.06
N PRO A 145 -9.40 5.70 15.67
CA PRO A 145 -9.10 7.03 15.15
C PRO A 145 -8.20 6.96 13.90
N ILE A 146 -8.84 6.78 12.74
CA ILE A 146 -8.23 6.94 11.41
C ILE A 146 -8.38 8.42 11.04
N ALA A 147 -7.28 9.06 10.65
CA ALA A 147 -7.28 10.43 10.14
C ALA A 147 -8.35 10.57 9.05
N ARG A 148 -9.46 11.26 9.37
CA ARG A 148 -10.59 11.45 8.46
C ARG A 148 -10.10 12.20 7.23
N SER A 149 -10.23 11.58 6.06
CA SER A 149 -10.10 12.30 4.79
C SER A 149 -11.49 12.55 4.20
N ALA A 150 -11.92 13.81 4.25
CA ALA A 150 -12.83 14.36 3.26
C ALA A 150 -12.00 14.64 1.99
N HIS A 151 -12.49 14.66 0.74
CA HIS A 151 -13.82 14.88 0.22
C HIS A 151 -13.81 14.60 -1.31
N ARG A 152 -15.00 14.76 -1.92
CA ARG A 152 -15.33 15.09 -3.32
C ARG A 152 -14.18 15.19 -4.36
N ARG A 153 -14.42 14.48 -5.48
CA ARG A 153 -13.91 14.67 -6.86
C ARG A 153 -12.54 15.36 -6.98
N GLY A 154 -11.52 14.56 -7.28
CA GLY A 154 -10.25 15.04 -7.83
C GLY A 154 -9.33 15.72 -6.81
N ALA A 155 -8.95 15.01 -5.75
CA ALA A 155 -8.00 15.54 -4.77
C ALA A 155 -6.55 15.25 -5.19
N ARG A 156 -5.89 16.25 -5.81
CA ARG A 156 -4.43 16.39 -5.72
C ARG A 156 -4.11 16.72 -4.26
N ARG A 157 -3.57 15.76 -3.51
CA ARG A 157 -3.24 15.98 -2.09
C ARG A 157 -1.78 16.43 -1.99
N ARG A 158 -1.55 17.67 -1.54
CA ARG A 158 -0.26 18.07 -0.96
C ARG A 158 -0.05 17.23 0.30
N LEU A 159 0.84 16.26 0.25
CA LEU A 159 1.36 15.58 1.43
C LEU A 159 2.46 16.48 2.02
N ARG A 160 2.11 17.63 2.62
CA ARG A 160 3.05 18.30 3.54
C ARG A 160 3.16 17.44 4.79
N GLY A 161 3.96 16.40 4.73
CA GLY A 161 4.38 15.61 5.87
C GLY A 161 5.89 15.61 5.88
N ASP A 162 6.47 16.16 6.94
CA ASP A 162 7.85 15.87 7.30
C ASP A 162 8.01 14.33 7.33
N LEU A 163 9.02 13.80 6.65
CA LEU A 163 9.31 12.36 6.62
C LEU A 163 9.59 11.82 8.03
N SER A 164 9.98 12.69 8.97
CA SER A 164 10.08 12.37 10.40
C SER A 164 8.74 11.94 11.03
N ALA A 165 7.59 12.33 10.47
CA ALA A 165 6.29 11.93 10.97
C ALA A 165 5.89 10.49 10.57
N TRP A 166 6.70 9.83 9.74
CA TRP A 166 6.39 8.53 9.13
C TRP A 166 7.05 7.37 9.88
N ALA A 167 8.09 7.64 10.65
CA ALA A 167 8.82 6.68 11.48
C ALA A 167 9.37 7.37 12.73
#